data_AF-A0A432XB14-F1
#
_entry.id   AF-A0A432XB14-F1
#
_cell.length_a   1.000
_cell.length_b   1.000
_cell.length_c   1.000
_cell.angle_alpha   90.00
_cell.angle_beta   90.00
_cell.angle_gamma   90.00
#
_symmetry.space_group_name_H-M   'P 1'
#
loop_
_entity.id
_entity.type
_entity.pdbx_description
1 polymer ?
#
loop_
_entity_poly.entity_id
_entity_poly.type
_entity_poly.pdbx_seq_one_letter_code
_entity_poly.pdbx_strand_id
1 'polypeptide(L)'
;MVKNLTITTILLITFMPTVAEAKGTFEKPDAAFLINACQAVTEIYNAHNEKRFLASQTTSLADAMRAGYCLGVMKQYQCRQMGKYSLFESARRIAILDDEGSDNIHTSVDRILRQGVCR
;
A
#
# COMPACT_ATOMS: atom_id res chain seq x y z
N MET A 1 26.52 40.45 17.85
CA MET A 1 26.89 39.25 17.05
C MET A 1 26.45 37.93 17.70
N VAL A 2 26.65 37.76 19.02
CA VAL A 2 26.29 36.53 19.78
C VAL A 2 24.80 36.17 19.72
N LYS A 3 23.91 37.18 19.74
CA LYS A 3 22.45 37.01 19.76
C LYS A 3 21.89 36.36 18.49
N ASN A 4 22.51 36.62 17.34
CA ASN A 4 22.08 36.04 16.05
C ASN A 4 22.59 34.59 15.91
N LEU A 5 23.75 34.27 16.50
CA LEU A 5 24.32 32.92 16.56
C LEU A 5 23.52 31.99 17.49
N THR A 6 22.98 32.53 18.59
CA THR A 6 22.07 31.79 19.48
C THR A 6 20.72 31.50 18.83
N ILE A 7 20.20 32.42 18.01
CA ILE A 7 18.92 32.21 17.31
C ILE A 7 19.06 31.15 16.22
N THR A 8 20.16 31.17 15.45
CA THR A 8 20.41 30.15 14.42
C THR A 8 20.65 28.76 14.99
N THR A 9 21.30 28.65 16.16
CA THR A 9 21.52 27.35 16.83
C THR A 9 20.22 26.77 17.40
N ILE A 10 19.33 27.59 17.97
CA ILE A 10 18.02 27.11 18.46
C ILE A 10 17.15 26.60 17.31
N LEU A 11 17.18 27.27 16.15
CA LEU A 11 16.42 26.86 14.96
C LEU A 11 16.90 25.51 14.37
N LEU A 12 18.20 25.21 14.49
CA LEU A 12 18.78 23.95 14.01
C LEU A 12 18.39 22.74 14.88
N ILE A 13 18.24 22.93 16.20
CA ILE A 13 17.90 21.85 17.13
C ILE A 13 16.47 21.36 16.92
N THR A 14 15.55 22.23 16.48
CA THR A 14 14.16 21.86 16.20
C THR A 14 13.96 21.08 14.88
N PHE A 15 14.99 20.99 14.04
CA PHE A 15 14.89 20.32 12.73
C PHE A 15 15.34 18.85 12.77
N MET A 16 15.65 18.30 13.94
CA MET A 16 15.95 16.87 14.03
C MET A 16 14.67 16.06 13.83
N PRO A 17 14.57 15.24 12.76
CA PRO A 17 13.43 14.35 12.61
C PRO A 17 13.46 13.36 13.76
N THR A 18 12.39 13.31 14.55
CA THR A 18 12.18 12.21 15.49
C THR A 18 12.12 10.92 14.69
N VAL A 19 13.00 9.96 15.00
CA VAL A 19 12.94 8.61 14.46
C VAL A 19 11.62 7.99 14.89
N ALA A 20 10.63 8.08 14.00
CA ALA A 20 9.37 7.38 14.12
C ALA A 20 9.61 5.94 13.64
N GLU A 21 9.78 5.02 14.58
CA GLU A 21 9.76 3.58 14.33
C GLU A 21 8.38 3.22 13.75
N ALA A 22 8.34 2.96 12.44
CA ALA A 22 7.16 2.43 11.78
C ALA A 22 6.95 1.00 12.28
N LYS A 23 6.10 0.81 13.31
CA LYS A 23 5.63 -0.52 13.71
C LYS A 23 4.76 -1.10 12.59
N GLY A 24 5.41 -1.82 11.69
CA GLY A 24 4.76 -2.62 10.66
C GLY A 24 5.62 -3.83 10.39
N THR A 25 5.33 -4.94 11.04
CA THR A 25 5.91 -6.22 10.66
C THR A 25 5.36 -6.58 9.28
N PHE A 26 6.21 -6.47 8.25
CA PHE A 26 6.00 -7.16 6.98
C PHE A 26 6.24 -8.64 7.23
N GLU A 27 5.27 -9.28 7.85
CA GLU A 27 5.26 -10.73 8.02
C GLU A 27 5.20 -11.40 6.65
N LYS A 28 5.60 -12.68 6.58
CA LYS A 28 5.70 -13.42 5.32
C LYS A 28 4.41 -13.24 4.51
N PRO A 29 4.46 -12.61 3.32
CA PRO A 29 3.26 -12.19 2.64
C PRO A 29 2.49 -13.41 2.13
N ASP A 30 1.32 -13.61 2.68
CA ASP A 30 0.37 -14.65 2.32
C ASP A 30 -0.79 -14.07 1.49
N ALA A 31 -1.78 -14.90 1.21
CA ALA A 31 -2.98 -14.50 0.49
C ALA A 31 -3.74 -13.38 1.19
N ALA A 32 -3.91 -13.46 2.51
CA ALA A 32 -4.60 -12.46 3.31
C ALA A 32 -3.86 -11.12 3.29
N PHE A 33 -2.53 -11.15 3.41
CA PHE A 33 -1.69 -9.97 3.27
C PHE A 33 -1.84 -9.31 1.91
N LEU A 34 -1.89 -10.08 0.82
CA LEU A 34 -2.11 -9.53 -0.52
C LEU A 34 -3.51 -8.89 -0.67
N ILE A 35 -4.56 -9.49 -0.12
CA ILE A 35 -5.92 -8.93 -0.14
C ILE A 35 -5.93 -7.59 0.61
N ASN A 36 -5.40 -7.57 1.84
CA ASN A 36 -5.27 -6.35 2.65
C ASN A 36 -4.42 -5.28 1.95
N ALA A 37 -3.36 -5.70 1.26
CA ALA A 37 -2.52 -4.81 0.49
C ALA A 37 -3.26 -4.15 -0.68
N CYS A 38 -4.11 -4.91 -1.37
CA CYS A 38 -4.92 -4.38 -2.47
C CYS A 38 -6.13 -3.58 -1.97
N GLN A 39 -6.65 -3.88 -0.78
CA GLN A 39 -7.63 -3.04 -0.10
C GLN A 39 -7.06 -1.65 0.19
N ALA A 40 -5.81 -1.54 0.66
CA ALA A 40 -5.15 -0.25 0.85
C ALA A 40 -5.07 0.57 -0.45
N VAL A 41 -4.83 -0.08 -1.61
CA VAL A 41 -4.93 0.59 -2.92
C VAL A 41 -6.35 1.13 -3.13
N THR A 42 -7.38 0.33 -2.89
CA THR A 42 -8.77 0.80 -3.08
C THR A 42 -9.16 1.92 -2.13
N GLU A 43 -8.67 1.93 -0.89
CA GLU A 43 -8.99 2.98 0.08
C GLU A 43 -8.34 4.32 -0.31
N ILE A 44 -7.07 4.26 -0.71
CA ILE A 44 -6.34 5.42 -1.24
C ILE A 44 -7.08 5.96 -2.48
N TYR A 45 -7.44 5.08 -3.43
CA TYR A 45 -8.00 5.46 -4.74
C TYR A 45 -9.52 5.64 -4.81
N ASN A 46 -10.33 5.09 -3.90
CA ASN A 46 -11.73 5.49 -3.77
C ASN A 46 -11.84 6.89 -3.18
N ALA A 47 -10.96 7.26 -2.23
CA ALA A 47 -10.83 8.65 -1.78
C ALA A 47 -10.39 9.60 -2.92
N HIS A 48 -9.78 9.07 -4.00
CA HIS A 48 -9.35 9.85 -5.17
C HIS A 48 -10.50 10.36 -6.07
N ASN A 49 -11.73 9.84 -5.98
CA ASN A 49 -12.88 10.49 -6.65
C ASN A 49 -13.27 11.80 -5.95
N GLU A 50 -12.89 12.00 -4.68
CA GLU A 50 -13.17 13.22 -3.93
C GLU A 50 -11.95 14.12 -3.73
N LYS A 51 -10.71 13.58 -3.58
CA LYS A 51 -9.53 14.37 -3.19
C LYS A 51 -8.20 13.85 -3.75
N ARG A 52 -8.00 13.83 -5.09
CA ARG A 52 -6.71 13.41 -5.69
C ARG A 52 -5.49 14.18 -5.20
N PHE A 53 -5.69 15.41 -4.77
CA PHE A 53 -4.60 16.31 -4.37
C PHE A 53 -4.02 15.99 -2.97
N LEU A 54 -4.77 15.32 -2.10
CA LEU A 54 -4.37 15.10 -0.70
C LEU A 54 -4.09 13.65 -0.33
N ALA A 55 -4.30 12.69 -1.25
CA ALA A 55 -4.11 11.28 -0.96
C ALA A 55 -2.69 10.96 -0.43
N SER A 56 -1.65 11.60 -0.99
CA SER A 56 -0.28 11.45 -0.48
C SER A 56 -0.06 12.00 0.92
N GLN A 57 -0.91 12.94 1.38
CA GLN A 57 -0.81 13.57 2.70
C GLN A 57 -1.68 12.85 3.75
N THR A 58 -2.76 12.19 3.33
CA THR A 58 -3.70 11.50 4.23
C THR A 58 -3.43 10.00 4.37
N THR A 59 -2.60 9.43 3.49
CA THR A 59 -2.25 8.00 3.53
C THR A 59 -1.21 7.75 4.61
N SER A 60 -1.45 6.75 5.46
CA SER A 60 -0.46 6.32 6.45
C SER A 60 0.75 5.66 5.78
N LEU A 61 1.93 5.69 6.40
CA LEU A 61 3.11 5.01 5.86
C LEU A 61 2.86 3.51 5.66
N ALA A 62 2.15 2.87 6.60
CA ALA A 62 1.81 1.45 6.49
C ALA A 62 0.94 1.16 5.27
N ASP A 63 -0.07 1.98 5.00
CA ASP A 63 -0.97 1.81 3.86
C ASP A 63 -0.27 2.12 2.54
N ALA A 64 0.63 3.12 2.52
CA ALA A 64 1.47 3.41 1.36
C ALA A 64 2.37 2.21 1.00
N MET A 65 3.00 1.58 2.00
CA MET A 65 3.85 0.41 1.76
C MET A 65 3.02 -0.81 1.31
N ARG A 66 1.85 -1.06 1.93
CA ARG A 66 0.92 -2.11 1.52
C ARG A 66 0.40 -1.89 0.09
N ALA A 67 -0.01 -0.69 -0.25
CA ALA A 67 -0.45 -0.33 -1.59
C ALA A 67 0.66 -0.52 -2.63
N GLY A 68 1.88 -0.10 -2.28
CA GLY A 68 3.08 -0.36 -3.08
C GLY A 68 3.34 -1.85 -3.32
N TYR A 69 3.16 -2.68 -2.29
CA TYR A 69 3.28 -4.13 -2.40
C TYR A 69 2.26 -4.72 -3.39
N CYS A 70 0.96 -4.41 -3.24
CA CYS A 70 -0.08 -4.92 -4.16
C CYS A 70 0.23 -4.54 -5.62
N LEU A 71 0.54 -3.26 -5.88
CA LEU A 71 0.85 -2.78 -7.22
C LEU A 71 2.11 -3.45 -7.80
N GLY A 72 3.15 -3.62 -6.98
CA GLY A 72 4.40 -4.27 -7.37
C GLY A 72 4.20 -5.73 -7.76
N VAL A 73 3.51 -6.51 -6.92
CA VAL A 73 3.25 -7.92 -7.18
C VAL A 73 2.38 -8.12 -8.42
N MET A 74 1.30 -7.35 -8.57
CA MET A 74 0.46 -7.44 -9.79
C MET A 74 1.22 -7.08 -11.06
N LYS A 75 2.08 -6.05 -11.01
CA LYS A 75 2.90 -5.64 -12.16
C LYS A 75 3.93 -6.70 -12.55
N GLN A 76 4.48 -7.41 -11.56
CA GLN A 76 5.43 -8.49 -11.78
C GLN A 76 4.73 -9.78 -12.23
N TYR A 77 3.46 -9.97 -11.87
CA TYR A 77 2.72 -11.18 -12.20
C TYR A 77 2.42 -11.25 -13.70
N GLN A 78 3.12 -12.14 -14.40
CA GLN A 78 3.02 -12.29 -15.84
C GLN A 78 1.88 -13.25 -16.21
N CYS A 79 0.86 -12.70 -16.85
CA CYS A 79 -0.21 -13.48 -17.46
C CYS A 79 0.14 -13.78 -18.92
N ARG A 80 -0.18 -15.01 -19.40
CA ARG A 80 -0.06 -15.34 -20.84
C ARG A 80 -0.91 -14.42 -21.73
N GLN A 81 -2.00 -13.89 -21.19
CA GLN A 81 -2.72 -12.75 -21.73
C GLN A 81 -2.78 -11.71 -20.61
N MET A 82 -2.09 -10.57 -20.77
CA MET A 82 -2.26 -9.43 -19.87
C MET A 82 -3.74 -9.07 -19.83
N GLY A 83 -4.35 -9.08 -18.63
CA GLY A 83 -5.77 -8.83 -18.45
C GLY A 83 -6.18 -7.50 -19.06
N LYS A 84 -7.42 -7.41 -19.56
CA LYS A 84 -7.99 -6.20 -20.20
C LYS A 84 -8.18 -5.02 -19.23
N TYR A 85 -7.82 -5.18 -17.96
CA TYR A 85 -8.17 -4.29 -16.85
C TYR A 85 -7.01 -3.36 -16.47
N SER A 86 -7.34 -2.18 -15.95
CA SER A 86 -6.33 -1.28 -15.37
C SER A 86 -5.77 -1.89 -14.07
N LEU A 87 -4.56 -1.49 -13.67
CA LEU A 87 -3.97 -1.93 -12.40
C LEU A 87 -4.87 -1.64 -11.20
N PHE A 88 -5.61 -0.53 -11.25
CA PHE A 88 -6.56 -0.18 -10.21
C PHE A 88 -7.77 -1.13 -10.18
N GLU A 89 -8.34 -1.46 -11.34
CA GLU A 89 -9.46 -2.39 -11.41
C GLU A 89 -9.03 -3.80 -10.99
N SER A 90 -7.82 -4.23 -11.35
CA SER A 90 -7.24 -5.47 -10.84
C SER A 90 -7.07 -5.45 -9.31
N ALA A 91 -6.58 -4.34 -8.74
CA ALA A 91 -6.47 -4.18 -7.28
C ALA A 91 -7.83 -4.29 -6.60
N ARG A 92 -8.84 -3.60 -7.15
CA ARG A 92 -10.21 -3.63 -6.65
C ARG A 92 -10.80 -5.03 -6.67
N ARG A 93 -10.58 -5.77 -7.76
CA ARG A 93 -11.04 -7.15 -7.88
C ARG A 93 -10.38 -8.08 -6.86
N ILE A 94 -9.11 -7.87 -6.52
CA ILE A 94 -8.42 -8.63 -5.47
C ILE A 94 -8.94 -8.24 -4.08
N ALA A 95 -9.19 -6.96 -3.83
CA ALA A 95 -9.66 -6.45 -2.54
C ALA A 95 -11.06 -6.96 -2.15
N ILE A 96 -11.91 -7.30 -3.12
CA ILE A 96 -13.25 -7.87 -2.89
C ILE A 96 -13.26 -9.40 -2.89
N LEU A 97 -12.11 -10.07 -3.03
CA LEU A 97 -12.06 -11.51 -2.83
C LEU A 97 -12.27 -11.73 -1.34
N ASP A 98 -13.48 -12.12 -0.97
CA ASP A 98 -13.88 -12.28 0.42
C ASP A 98 -12.93 -13.20 1.20
N ASP A 99 -12.71 -12.79 2.45
CA ASP A 99 -12.18 -13.58 3.56
C ASP A 99 -13.16 -14.71 4.00
N GLU A 100 -14.27 -14.94 3.28
CA GLU A 100 -15.24 -16.04 3.48
C GLU A 100 -14.67 -17.45 3.22
N GLY A 101 -13.37 -17.53 2.96
CA GLY A 101 -12.58 -18.76 2.89
C GLY A 101 -11.46 -18.82 3.93
N SER A 102 -11.51 -18.04 5.01
CA SER A 102 -10.53 -18.09 6.10
C SER A 102 -10.46 -19.44 6.82
N ASP A 103 -11.44 -20.34 6.60
CA ASP A 103 -11.37 -21.76 7.01
C ASP A 103 -10.52 -22.64 6.07
N ASN A 104 -10.15 -22.16 4.87
CA ASN A 104 -9.21 -22.82 3.98
C ASN A 104 -7.88 -22.07 3.99
N ILE A 105 -7.10 -22.36 5.03
CA ILE A 105 -5.76 -21.88 5.39
C ILE A 105 -4.73 -21.87 4.22
N HIS A 106 -5.03 -22.37 3.02
CA HIS A 106 -4.10 -22.41 1.88
C HIS A 106 -4.71 -21.88 0.57
N THR A 107 -5.11 -20.61 0.56
CA THR A 107 -5.17 -19.88 -0.70
C THR A 107 -3.77 -19.46 -1.11
N SER A 108 -3.25 -19.95 -2.25
CA SER A 108 -1.96 -19.48 -2.75
C SER A 108 -2.08 -18.04 -3.30
N VAL A 109 -1.06 -17.23 -3.05
CA VAL A 109 -0.89 -15.90 -3.65
C VAL A 109 -1.07 -15.97 -5.18
N ASP A 110 -0.58 -17.04 -5.80
CA ASP A 110 -0.75 -17.31 -7.24
C ASP A 110 -2.22 -17.43 -7.66
N ARG A 111 -3.07 -18.13 -6.89
CA ARG A 111 -4.50 -18.27 -7.20
C ARG A 111 -5.21 -16.92 -7.23
N ILE A 112 -4.93 -16.08 -6.23
CA ILE A 112 -5.50 -14.72 -6.13
C ILE A 112 -5.05 -13.86 -7.30
N LEU A 113 -3.73 -13.84 -7.58
CA LEU A 113 -3.18 -13.05 -8.67
C LEU A 113 -3.73 -13.51 -10.02
N ARG A 114 -3.87 -14.82 -10.24
CA ARG A 114 -4.47 -15.35 -11.47
C ARG A 114 -5.93 -14.92 -11.64
N GLN A 115 -6.71 -14.91 -10.57
CA GLN A 115 -8.13 -14.48 -10.62
C GLN A 115 -8.28 -12.96 -10.79
N GLY A 116 -7.39 -12.17 -10.18
CA GLY A 116 -7.42 -10.70 -10.17
C GLY A 116 -6.75 -10.04 -11.39
N VAL A 117 -5.67 -10.62 -11.89
CA VAL A 117 -4.79 -10.03 -12.94
C VAL A 117 -4.97 -10.70 -14.30
N CYS A 118 -5.10 -12.04 -14.36
CA CYS A 118 -4.99 -12.80 -15.62
C CYS A 118 -6.33 -13.21 -16.26
N ARG A 119 -7.40 -12.45 -16.03
CA ARG A 119 -8.74 -12.81 -16.48
C ARG A 119 -9.16 -12.08 -17.75
#